data_AF-A0A5C1ATV8-F1
#
_entry.id   AF-A0A5C1ATV8-F1
#
_cell.length_a   1.000
_cell.length_b   1.000
_cell.length_c   1.000
_cell.angle_alpha   90.00
_cell.angle_beta   90.00
_cell.angle_gamma   90.00
#
_symmetry.space_group_name_H-M   'P 1'
#
loop_
_entity.id
_entity.type
_entity.pdbx_description
1 polymer ?
#
loop_
_entity_poly.entity_id
_entity_poly.type
_entity_poly.pdbx_seq_one_letter_code
_entity_poly.pdbx_strand_id
1 'polypeptide(L)'
;MRSWIALLVVSLFTHSTAFTADRPAEVEKALAKAKDNRPQLEAALDGVPKEQRKGMEFLVANMPDRDLTTLTADFLKANHALAYKAKQDVPWGKDIHEDVFFNNLLPYANIDEKRDPWRQEFSDLCRPIVKDCKTPTEVAMKLNKELYPKLALKYAPQRKAPNFSPKESIAQGTASCTGLSIVLSDACRAVGVPTRLVGTPNWSDKRGNHTWLEVWDKDWHFTGACEPDPLGLDRGWFVGDAAKAQKDNPEHAIYAASFRKTDQHFPLVWARDNKNVPGENVTDRYAKTTAKKADTVRVSIRVLTADKKRVAAAVTVSGGKAKFEGKSRSESADLNDTLEFDLLPATEYTVTVGDVTKRITTGKAGESQAVVVELNSK
;
A
#
# COMPACT_ATOMS: atom_id res chain seq x y z
N MET A 1 -71.40 51.51 -24.95
CA MET A 1 -69.94 51.38 -24.87
C MET A 1 -69.60 50.69 -23.56
N ARG A 2 -69.13 49.44 -23.60
CA ARG A 2 -68.72 48.67 -22.40
C ARG A 2 -67.21 48.47 -22.49
N SER A 3 -66.45 49.15 -21.63
CA SER A 3 -65.00 49.02 -21.54
C SER A 3 -64.64 47.82 -20.68
N TRP A 4 -63.78 46.95 -21.19
CA TRP A 4 -63.19 45.83 -20.44
C TRP A 4 -61.79 46.25 -20.00
N ILE A 5 -61.53 46.18 -18.69
CA ILE A 5 -60.20 46.38 -18.11
C ILE A 5 -59.57 44.98 -17.98
N ALA A 6 -58.49 44.72 -18.72
CA ALA A 6 -57.69 43.52 -18.56
C ALA A 6 -56.64 43.76 -17.45
N LEU A 7 -56.74 43.01 -16.36
CA LEU A 7 -55.70 42.92 -15.33
C LEU A 7 -54.57 42.02 -15.84
N LEU A 8 -53.37 42.57 -15.96
CA LEU A 8 -52.14 41.84 -16.26
C LEU A 8 -51.51 41.42 -14.92
N VAL A 9 -51.56 40.12 -14.61
CA VAL A 9 -50.85 39.54 -13.45
C VAL A 9 -49.41 39.28 -13.87
N VAL A 10 -48.48 40.08 -13.39
CA VAL A 10 -47.04 39.87 -13.55
C VAL A 10 -46.58 38.84 -12.52
N SER A 11 -46.29 37.62 -12.97
CA SER A 11 -45.65 36.59 -12.14
C SER A 11 -44.16 36.91 -12.01
N LEU A 12 -43.76 37.35 -10.82
CA LEU A 12 -42.35 37.52 -10.45
C LEU A 12 -41.74 36.15 -10.17
N PHE A 13 -41.05 35.60 -11.17
CA PHE A 13 -40.13 34.47 -10.95
C PHE A 13 -38.90 34.98 -10.19
N THR A 14 -38.85 34.72 -8.88
CA THR A 14 -37.64 34.85 -8.08
C THR A 14 -36.63 33.80 -8.56
N HIS A 15 -35.71 34.22 -9.43
CA HIS A 15 -34.51 33.44 -9.70
C HIS A 15 -33.68 33.45 -8.41
N SER A 16 -33.76 32.37 -7.64
CA SER A 16 -32.79 32.09 -6.59
C SER A 16 -31.44 31.88 -7.28
N THR A 17 -30.63 32.92 -7.34
CA THR A 17 -29.22 32.80 -7.69
C THR A 17 -28.56 32.02 -6.57
N ALA A 18 -28.48 30.70 -6.73
CA ALA A 18 -27.64 29.86 -5.89
C ALA A 18 -26.25 30.49 -5.89
N PHE A 19 -25.79 30.88 -4.70
CA PHE A 19 -24.47 31.41 -4.47
C PHE A 19 -23.47 30.34 -4.87
N THR A 20 -22.97 30.38 -6.11
CA THR A 20 -21.85 29.55 -6.52
C THR A 20 -20.66 30.09 -5.73
N ALA A 21 -20.36 29.45 -4.60
CA ALA A 21 -19.08 29.67 -3.94
C ALA A 21 -17.99 29.54 -5.00
N ASP A 22 -17.06 30.48 -5.05
CA ASP A 22 -15.96 30.47 -6.02
C ASP A 22 -15.07 29.26 -5.73
N ARG A 23 -15.38 28.12 -6.36
CA ARG A 23 -14.69 26.85 -6.14
C ARG A 23 -13.39 26.86 -6.96
N PRO A 24 -12.30 26.26 -6.46
CA PRO A 24 -11.08 26.15 -7.24
C PRO A 24 -11.33 25.50 -8.61
N ALA A 25 -10.64 25.97 -9.66
CA ALA A 25 -10.86 25.50 -11.03
C ALA A 25 -10.73 23.97 -11.19
N GLU A 26 -9.81 23.34 -10.45
CA GLU A 26 -9.63 21.88 -10.47
C GLU A 26 -10.83 21.12 -9.85
N VAL A 27 -11.52 21.72 -8.88
CA VAL A 27 -12.75 21.17 -8.32
C VAL A 27 -13.88 21.25 -9.34
N GLU A 28 -14.06 22.39 -10.00
CA GLU A 28 -15.09 22.52 -11.05
C GLU A 28 -14.83 21.59 -12.24
N LYS A 29 -13.56 21.42 -12.66
CA LYS A 29 -13.19 20.42 -13.66
C LYS A 29 -13.58 19.00 -13.25
N ALA A 30 -13.43 18.65 -11.97
CA ALA A 30 -13.86 17.35 -11.45
C ALA A 30 -15.39 17.24 -11.37
N LEU A 31 -16.09 18.27 -10.90
CA LEU A 31 -17.56 18.30 -10.84
C LEU A 31 -18.20 18.15 -12.22
N ALA A 32 -17.59 18.70 -13.27
CA ALA A 32 -18.06 18.54 -14.65
C ALA A 32 -18.07 17.07 -15.11
N LYS A 33 -17.24 16.20 -14.52
CA LYS A 33 -17.19 14.76 -14.82
C LYS A 33 -18.16 13.91 -13.98
N ALA A 34 -18.75 14.49 -12.93
CA ALA A 34 -19.57 13.75 -11.97
C ALA A 34 -20.93 13.30 -12.51
N LYS A 35 -21.35 13.81 -13.68
CA LYS A 35 -22.66 13.53 -14.30
C LYS A 35 -23.79 13.79 -13.29
N ASP A 36 -24.75 12.88 -13.18
CA ASP A 36 -25.89 12.98 -12.26
C ASP A 36 -25.48 12.93 -10.78
N ASN A 37 -24.22 12.58 -10.46
CA ASN A 37 -23.71 12.55 -9.09
C ASN A 37 -23.16 13.92 -8.61
N ARG A 38 -23.12 14.95 -9.46
CA ARG A 38 -22.65 16.30 -9.08
C ARG A 38 -23.28 16.82 -7.77
N PRO A 39 -24.61 16.69 -7.54
CA PRO A 39 -25.22 17.17 -6.30
C PRO A 39 -24.65 16.53 -5.02
N GLN A 40 -24.22 15.25 -5.08
CA GLN A 40 -23.59 14.57 -3.94
C GLN A 40 -22.22 15.19 -3.62
N LEU A 41 -21.43 15.52 -4.64
CA LEU A 41 -20.12 16.14 -4.44
C LEU A 41 -20.25 17.58 -3.94
N GLU A 42 -21.21 18.35 -4.45
CA GLU A 42 -21.51 19.71 -3.96
C GLU A 42 -21.98 19.68 -2.50
N ALA A 43 -22.87 18.74 -2.14
CA ALA A 43 -23.29 18.54 -0.76
C ALA A 43 -22.13 18.13 0.17
N ALA A 44 -21.13 17.40 -0.33
CA ALA A 44 -19.92 17.09 0.43
C ALA A 44 -19.05 18.34 0.66
N LEU A 45 -18.83 19.14 -0.39
CA LEU A 45 -18.02 20.36 -0.35
C LEU A 45 -18.62 21.43 0.57
N ASP A 46 -19.94 21.60 0.51
CA ASP A 46 -20.66 22.61 1.27
C ASP A 46 -20.96 22.15 2.71
N GLY A 47 -20.99 20.83 2.93
CA GLY A 47 -21.35 20.20 4.21
C GLY A 47 -20.21 19.95 5.19
N VAL A 48 -18.94 20.22 4.82
CA VAL A 48 -17.80 20.14 5.75
C VAL A 48 -17.52 21.49 6.45
N PRO A 49 -16.90 21.49 7.64
CA PRO A 49 -16.50 22.73 8.30
C PRO A 49 -15.61 23.62 7.43
N LYS A 50 -15.77 24.94 7.53
CA LYS A 50 -15.13 25.91 6.63
C LYS A 50 -13.60 25.80 6.65
N GLU A 51 -13.01 25.58 7.82
CA GLU A 51 -11.58 25.40 8.03
C GLU A 51 -11.04 24.09 7.43
N GLN A 52 -11.92 23.13 7.15
CA GLN A 52 -11.58 21.80 6.60
C GLN A 52 -11.96 21.65 5.12
N ARG A 53 -12.54 22.71 4.52
CA ARG A 53 -13.04 22.74 3.14
C ARG A 53 -11.95 22.40 2.12
N LYS A 54 -10.73 22.93 2.31
CA LYS A 54 -9.57 22.63 1.45
C LYS A 54 -9.30 21.13 1.33
N GLY A 55 -9.51 20.37 2.41
CA GLY A 55 -9.36 18.92 2.38
C GLY A 55 -10.42 18.23 1.51
N MET A 56 -11.68 18.67 1.60
CA MET A 56 -12.74 18.11 0.74
C MET A 56 -12.54 18.52 -0.73
N GLU A 57 -12.15 19.77 -0.98
CA GLU A 57 -11.77 20.25 -2.31
C GLU A 57 -10.62 19.42 -2.89
N PHE A 58 -9.59 19.13 -2.08
CA PHE A 58 -8.49 18.25 -2.48
C PHE A 58 -9.00 16.85 -2.87
N LEU A 59 -9.89 16.24 -2.08
CA LEU A 59 -10.46 14.93 -2.40
C LEU A 59 -11.23 14.97 -3.72
N VAL A 60 -12.11 15.95 -3.91
CA VAL A 60 -12.92 16.09 -5.15
C VAL A 60 -12.05 16.34 -6.37
N ALA A 61 -11.05 17.22 -6.27
CA ALA A 61 -10.17 17.53 -7.39
C ALA A 61 -9.30 16.34 -7.84
N ASN A 62 -9.03 15.39 -6.95
CA ASN A 62 -8.04 14.33 -7.19
C ASN A 62 -8.60 12.90 -7.22
N MET A 63 -9.84 12.66 -6.77
CA MET A 63 -10.44 11.33 -6.84
C MET A 63 -10.62 10.85 -8.29
N PRO A 64 -10.58 9.52 -8.55
CA PRO A 64 -10.75 8.99 -9.90
C PRO A 64 -12.18 9.17 -10.41
N ASP A 65 -12.33 9.20 -11.74
CA ASP A 65 -13.62 9.46 -12.40
C ASP A 65 -14.75 8.51 -11.94
N ARG A 66 -14.42 7.24 -11.63
CA ARG A 66 -15.39 6.28 -11.04
C ARG A 66 -15.99 6.82 -9.74
N ASP A 67 -15.16 7.38 -8.87
CA ASP A 67 -15.57 7.82 -7.54
C ASP A 67 -16.36 9.14 -7.65
N LEU A 68 -16.04 10.02 -8.61
CA LEU A 68 -16.83 11.22 -8.93
C LEU A 68 -18.28 10.88 -9.30
N THR A 69 -18.50 9.74 -9.96
CA THR A 69 -19.83 9.32 -10.42
C THR A 69 -20.60 8.43 -9.45
N THR A 70 -19.97 7.96 -8.36
CA THR A 70 -20.58 6.93 -7.50
C THR A 70 -20.54 7.22 -6.00
N LEU A 71 -19.60 8.03 -5.50
CA LEU A 71 -19.51 8.31 -4.06
C LEU A 71 -20.57 9.30 -3.60
N THR A 72 -21.14 9.01 -2.44
CA THR A 72 -22.16 9.84 -1.79
C THR A 72 -21.52 10.90 -0.90
N ALA A 73 -22.27 11.97 -0.65
CA ALA A 73 -21.86 13.02 0.28
C ALA A 73 -21.59 12.46 1.68
N ASP A 74 -22.41 11.52 2.15
CA ASP A 74 -22.29 10.95 3.49
C ASP A 74 -21.04 10.10 3.64
N PHE A 75 -20.67 9.30 2.63
CA PHE A 75 -19.42 8.56 2.64
C PHE A 75 -18.21 9.52 2.73
N LEU A 76 -18.19 10.56 1.90
CA LEU A 76 -17.09 11.53 1.86
C LEU A 76 -16.98 12.32 3.17
N LYS A 77 -18.10 12.85 3.68
CA LYS A 77 -18.13 13.59 4.95
C LYS A 77 -17.73 12.72 6.14
N ALA A 78 -18.21 11.47 6.20
CA ALA A 78 -17.86 10.55 7.29
C ALA A 78 -16.35 10.24 7.30
N ASN A 79 -15.77 9.87 6.16
CA ASN A 79 -14.33 9.63 6.07
C ASN A 79 -13.52 10.89 6.42
N HIS A 80 -13.93 12.04 5.88
CA HIS A 80 -13.26 13.32 6.11
C HIS A 80 -13.26 13.69 7.60
N ALA A 81 -14.42 13.66 8.27
CA ALA A 81 -14.53 13.96 9.70
C ALA A 81 -13.64 13.03 10.55
N LEU A 82 -13.62 11.73 10.22
CA LEU A 82 -12.79 10.75 10.91
C LEU A 82 -11.29 10.96 10.68
N ALA A 83 -10.87 11.40 9.50
CA ALA A 83 -9.48 11.73 9.22
C ALA A 83 -8.99 12.95 10.00
N TYR A 84 -9.80 14.02 10.05
CA TYR A 84 -9.49 15.21 10.84
C TYR A 84 -9.46 14.87 12.34
N LYS A 85 -10.42 14.08 12.83
CA LYS A 85 -10.42 13.59 14.20
C LYS A 85 -9.17 12.77 14.52
N ALA A 86 -8.79 11.84 13.66
CA ALA A 86 -7.58 11.03 13.85
C ALA A 86 -6.31 11.89 13.92
N LYS A 87 -6.20 12.93 13.08
CA LYS A 87 -5.09 13.91 13.14
C LYS A 87 -5.11 14.71 14.45
N GLN A 88 -6.27 15.11 14.95
CA GLN A 88 -6.40 15.91 16.18
C GLN A 88 -6.11 15.12 17.45
N ASP A 89 -6.43 13.82 17.45
CA ASP A 89 -6.35 12.97 18.64
C ASP A 89 -4.93 12.46 18.96
N VAL A 90 -3.93 12.73 18.10
CA VAL A 90 -2.56 12.21 18.23
C VAL A 90 -1.52 13.30 18.52
N PRO A 91 -0.46 13.01 19.31
CA PRO A 91 0.49 14.02 19.77
C PRO A 91 1.34 14.64 18.65
N TRP A 92 1.62 13.89 17.58
CA TRP A 92 2.33 14.37 16.38
C TRP A 92 1.40 15.06 15.36
N GLY A 93 0.09 15.12 15.64
CA GLY A 93 -0.91 15.60 14.67
C GLY A 93 -0.66 17.01 14.16
N LYS A 94 -0.11 17.88 15.01
CA LYS A 94 0.30 19.25 14.68
C LYS A 94 1.53 19.33 13.76
N ASP A 95 2.38 18.30 13.75
CA ASP A 95 3.61 18.24 12.97
C ASP A 95 3.36 17.66 11.55
N ILE A 96 2.14 17.15 11.29
CA ILE A 96 1.73 16.71 9.96
C ILE A 96 1.34 17.95 9.13
N HIS A 97 2.20 18.27 8.15
CA HIS A 97 1.95 19.30 7.14
C HIS A 97 0.71 19.01 6.29
N GLU A 98 0.08 20.06 5.77
CA GLU A 98 -1.19 19.98 5.02
C GLU A 98 -1.09 19.07 3.79
N ASP A 99 0.01 19.14 3.05
CA ASP A 99 0.28 18.33 1.86
C ASP A 99 0.40 16.84 2.19
N VAL A 100 1.12 16.49 3.27
CA VAL A 100 1.22 15.11 3.77
C VAL A 100 -0.13 14.62 4.27
N PHE A 101 -0.86 15.46 5.01
CA PHE A 101 -2.19 15.12 5.51
C PHE A 101 -3.16 14.82 4.35
N PHE A 102 -3.27 15.73 3.39
CA PHE A 102 -4.18 15.61 2.26
C PHE A 102 -3.84 14.40 1.39
N ASN A 103 -2.56 14.12 1.15
CA ASN A 103 -2.18 13.05 0.24
C ASN A 103 -2.10 11.66 0.89
N ASN A 104 -1.84 11.58 2.21
CA ASN A 104 -1.41 10.33 2.84
C ASN A 104 -2.14 9.96 4.14
N LEU A 105 -3.05 10.81 4.64
CA LEU A 105 -3.86 10.50 5.83
C LEU A 105 -5.36 10.73 5.59
N LEU A 106 -5.73 11.79 4.89
CA LEU A 106 -7.11 12.14 4.52
C LEU A 106 -7.80 11.15 3.55
N PRO A 107 -7.12 10.58 2.53
CA PRO A 107 -7.79 9.77 1.52
C PRO A 107 -8.51 8.54 2.07
N TYR A 108 -9.65 8.20 1.46
CA TYR A 108 -10.47 7.03 1.80
C TYR A 108 -10.01 5.73 1.11
N ALA A 109 -8.96 5.80 0.30
CA ALA A 109 -8.38 4.67 -0.43
C ALA A 109 -6.88 4.89 -0.64
N ASN A 110 -6.18 3.83 -1.03
CA ASN A 110 -4.76 3.82 -1.34
C ASN A 110 -4.52 3.72 -2.85
N ILE A 111 -5.23 2.84 -3.55
CA ILE A 111 -5.10 2.56 -4.98
C ILE A 111 -6.50 2.34 -5.62
N ASP A 112 -6.66 1.30 -6.44
CA ASP A 112 -7.89 0.94 -7.15
C ASP A 112 -8.80 -0.03 -6.39
N GLU A 113 -8.56 -0.29 -5.10
CA GLU A 113 -9.36 -1.20 -4.28
C GLU A 113 -10.84 -0.77 -4.19
N LYS A 114 -11.72 -1.71 -3.87
CA LYS A 114 -13.12 -1.40 -3.62
C LYS A 114 -13.24 -0.39 -2.46
N ARG A 115 -14.12 0.60 -2.61
CA ARG A 115 -14.35 1.62 -1.58
C ARG A 115 -15.20 1.05 -0.45
N ASP A 116 -14.63 1.00 0.75
CA ASP A 116 -15.29 0.56 1.97
C ASP A 116 -15.22 1.66 3.05
N PRO A 117 -16.21 1.75 3.96
CA PRO A 117 -16.19 2.70 5.08
C PRO A 117 -15.31 2.18 6.24
N TRP A 118 -14.07 1.79 5.95
CA TRP A 118 -13.16 1.10 6.89
C TRP A 118 -12.74 1.94 8.10
N ARG A 119 -12.72 3.28 7.96
CA ARG A 119 -12.03 4.17 8.91
C ARG A 119 -12.59 4.12 10.32
N GLN A 120 -13.90 4.01 10.49
CA GLN A 120 -14.52 3.92 11.81
C GLN A 120 -14.16 2.60 12.49
N GLU A 121 -14.40 1.47 11.80
CA GLU A 121 -14.12 0.12 12.31
C GLU A 121 -12.64 -0.04 12.70
N PHE A 122 -11.73 0.46 11.85
CA PHE A 122 -10.30 0.41 12.13
C PHE A 122 -9.87 1.36 13.25
N SER A 123 -10.48 2.54 13.37
CA SER A 123 -10.25 3.45 14.50
C SER A 123 -10.61 2.75 15.82
N ASP A 124 -11.78 2.13 15.89
CA ASP A 124 -12.26 1.46 17.10
C ASP A 124 -11.40 0.24 17.47
N LEU A 125 -10.96 -0.53 16.48
CA LEU A 125 -10.07 -1.67 16.66
C LEU A 125 -8.66 -1.24 17.10
N CYS A 126 -8.10 -0.20 16.47
CA CYS A 126 -6.68 0.11 16.57
C CYS A 126 -6.34 1.04 17.74
N ARG A 127 -7.24 1.96 18.13
CA ARG A 127 -6.97 2.91 19.24
C ARG A 127 -6.55 2.23 20.55
N PRO A 128 -7.22 1.15 21.03
CA PRO A 128 -6.78 0.45 22.23
C PRO A 128 -5.39 -0.20 22.09
N ILE A 129 -5.03 -0.63 20.87
CA ILE A 129 -3.73 -1.26 20.58
C ILE A 129 -2.62 -0.21 20.75
N VAL A 130 -2.83 1.00 20.21
CA VAL A 130 -1.76 2.02 20.09
C VAL A 130 -1.80 3.09 21.17
N LYS A 131 -2.67 2.96 22.18
CA LYS A 131 -2.91 3.98 23.22
C LYS A 131 -1.65 4.52 23.92
N ASP A 132 -0.62 3.68 24.05
CA ASP A 132 0.62 4.01 24.74
C ASP A 132 1.73 4.50 23.79
N CYS A 133 1.53 4.38 22.47
CA CYS A 133 2.49 4.83 21.46
C CYS A 133 2.59 6.36 21.43
N LYS A 134 3.80 6.88 21.25
CA LYS A 134 4.15 8.30 21.25
C LYS A 134 4.60 8.82 19.89
N THR A 135 4.92 7.92 18.96
CA THR A 135 5.39 8.27 17.61
C THR A 135 4.62 7.50 16.52
N PRO A 136 4.55 8.02 15.29
CA PRO A 136 4.05 7.28 14.14
C PRO A 136 4.76 5.94 13.94
N THR A 137 6.08 5.92 14.15
CA THR A 137 6.91 4.70 14.09
C THR A 137 6.42 3.63 15.06
N GLU A 138 6.22 3.97 16.33
CA GLU A 138 5.73 3.03 17.35
C GLU A 138 4.34 2.49 17.02
N VAL A 139 3.45 3.35 16.50
CA VAL A 139 2.11 2.94 16.03
C VAL A 139 2.22 1.91 14.91
N ALA A 140 2.97 2.24 13.84
CA ALA A 140 3.10 1.37 12.68
C ALA A 140 3.70 0.01 13.04
N MET A 141 4.77 -0.01 13.85
CA MET A 141 5.38 -1.25 14.32
C MET A 141 4.40 -2.09 15.15
N LYS A 142 3.65 -1.46 16.06
CA LYS A 142 2.71 -2.16 16.94
C LYS A 142 1.52 -2.72 16.17
N LEU A 143 0.96 -1.96 15.24
CA LEU A 143 -0.12 -2.43 14.37
C LEU A 143 0.36 -3.55 13.46
N ASN A 144 1.53 -3.44 12.83
CA ASN A 144 2.09 -4.50 11.98
C ASN A 144 2.27 -5.82 12.75
N LYS A 145 2.60 -5.74 14.04
CA LYS A 145 2.73 -6.92 14.91
C LYS A 145 1.39 -7.49 15.38
N GLU A 146 0.44 -6.65 15.77
CA GLU A 146 -0.75 -7.09 16.52
C GLU A 146 -2.04 -7.16 15.70
N LEU A 147 -2.12 -6.44 14.58
CA LEU A 147 -3.36 -6.30 13.81
C LEU A 147 -3.75 -7.60 13.09
N TYR A 148 -2.81 -8.21 12.35
CA TYR A 148 -3.11 -9.37 11.51
C TYR A 148 -3.59 -10.60 12.30
N PRO A 149 -3.00 -10.95 13.46
CA PRO A 149 -3.55 -12.00 14.32
C PRO A 149 -4.98 -11.70 14.80
N LYS A 150 -5.28 -10.44 15.15
CA LYS A 150 -6.63 -10.02 15.59
C LYS A 150 -7.67 -10.11 14.47
N LEU A 151 -7.25 -9.86 13.24
CA LEU A 151 -8.10 -9.97 12.05
C LEU A 151 -8.18 -11.41 11.50
N ALA A 152 -7.45 -12.37 12.09
CA ALA A 152 -7.24 -13.71 11.51
C ALA A 152 -6.80 -13.66 10.03
N LEU A 153 -6.00 -12.65 9.69
CA LEU A 153 -5.56 -12.36 8.34
C LEU A 153 -4.09 -12.76 8.17
N LYS A 154 -3.76 -13.42 7.06
CA LYS A 154 -2.39 -13.81 6.72
C LYS A 154 -2.09 -13.65 5.23
N TYR A 155 -0.82 -13.71 4.87
CA TYR A 155 -0.43 -13.77 3.47
C TYR A 155 -0.94 -15.07 2.80
N ALA A 156 -1.42 -14.95 1.56
CA ALA A 156 -1.51 -16.08 0.64
C ALA A 156 -1.32 -15.65 -0.82
N PRO A 157 -0.65 -16.49 -1.63
CA PRO A 157 -0.51 -16.23 -3.06
C PRO A 157 -1.82 -16.46 -3.83
N GLN A 158 -2.63 -17.44 -3.41
CA GLN A 158 -3.91 -17.78 -4.05
C GLN A 158 -5.01 -16.79 -3.62
N ARG A 159 -5.64 -16.12 -4.59
CA ARG A 159 -6.65 -15.08 -4.36
C ARG A 159 -7.44 -14.78 -5.63
N LYS A 160 -8.64 -14.20 -5.49
CA LYS A 160 -9.43 -13.75 -6.66
C LYS A 160 -8.90 -12.46 -7.28
N ALA A 161 -8.40 -11.54 -6.47
CA ALA A 161 -7.76 -10.30 -6.89
C ALA A 161 -6.63 -9.91 -5.92
N PRO A 162 -5.59 -9.19 -6.37
CA PRO A 162 -4.49 -8.77 -5.51
C PRO A 162 -4.80 -7.52 -4.67
N ASN A 163 -5.72 -6.66 -5.10
CA ASN A 163 -6.03 -5.34 -4.51
C ASN A 163 -7.30 -5.35 -3.66
N PHE A 164 -7.52 -6.43 -2.91
CA PHE A 164 -8.68 -6.50 -2.03
C PHE A 164 -8.71 -5.34 -1.05
N SER A 165 -9.91 -4.80 -0.86
CA SER A 165 -10.18 -3.85 0.20
C SER A 165 -9.98 -4.50 1.59
N PRO A 166 -9.98 -3.72 2.68
CA PRO A 166 -9.93 -4.28 4.02
C PRO A 166 -11.03 -5.30 4.29
N LYS A 167 -12.27 -5.01 3.91
CA LYS A 167 -13.41 -5.90 4.13
C LYS A 167 -13.27 -7.22 3.36
N GLU A 168 -12.84 -7.16 2.11
CA GLU A 168 -12.62 -8.34 1.27
C GLU A 168 -11.48 -9.20 1.82
N SER A 169 -10.38 -8.57 2.25
CA SER A 169 -9.23 -9.26 2.85
C SER A 169 -9.61 -9.99 4.14
N ILE A 170 -10.35 -9.31 5.04
CA ILE A 170 -10.81 -9.89 6.31
C ILE A 170 -11.79 -11.03 6.06
N ALA A 171 -12.75 -10.85 5.15
CA ALA A 171 -13.73 -11.89 4.82
C ALA A 171 -13.08 -13.16 4.25
N GLN A 172 -11.99 -13.02 3.48
CA GLN A 172 -11.24 -14.16 2.95
C GLN A 172 -10.26 -14.77 3.97
N GLY A 173 -9.83 -14.00 4.98
CA GLY A 173 -8.78 -14.41 5.94
C GLY A 173 -7.38 -14.51 5.32
N THR A 174 -7.24 -14.20 4.04
CA THR A 174 -5.95 -14.18 3.33
C THR A 174 -5.87 -13.02 2.34
N ALA A 175 -4.66 -12.47 2.16
CA ALA A 175 -4.42 -11.37 1.22
C ALA A 175 -3.04 -11.44 0.57
N SER A 176 -2.87 -10.68 -0.52
CA SER A 176 -1.58 -10.46 -1.18
C SER A 176 -0.70 -9.48 -0.40
N CYS A 177 0.56 -9.29 -0.82
CA CYS A 177 1.40 -8.19 -0.33
C CYS A 177 0.70 -6.82 -0.49
N THR A 178 0.02 -6.57 -1.60
CA THR A 178 -0.80 -5.37 -1.81
C THR A 178 -1.97 -5.28 -0.83
N GLY A 179 -2.77 -6.34 -0.68
CA GLY A 179 -3.95 -6.33 0.21
C GLY A 179 -3.56 -6.19 1.68
N LEU A 180 -2.49 -6.85 2.12
CA LEU A 180 -1.93 -6.67 3.47
C LEU A 180 -1.42 -5.24 3.67
N SER A 181 -0.81 -4.63 2.66
CA SER A 181 -0.34 -3.24 2.71
C SER A 181 -1.51 -2.24 2.76
N ILE A 182 -2.61 -2.48 2.05
CA ILE A 182 -3.84 -1.69 2.15
C ILE A 182 -4.37 -1.75 3.59
N VAL A 183 -4.52 -2.96 4.16
CA VAL A 183 -5.02 -3.14 5.53
C VAL A 183 -4.18 -2.39 6.56
N LEU A 184 -2.86 -2.49 6.51
CA LEU A 184 -1.99 -1.80 7.46
C LEU A 184 -1.95 -0.28 7.22
N SER A 185 -1.96 0.16 5.97
CA SER A 185 -2.06 1.59 5.63
C SER A 185 -3.35 2.20 6.20
N ASP A 186 -4.49 1.55 5.98
CA ASP A 186 -5.79 2.00 6.48
C ASP A 186 -5.84 1.97 8.01
N ALA A 187 -5.28 0.94 8.65
CA ALA A 187 -5.21 0.87 10.11
C ALA A 187 -4.38 2.01 10.71
N CYS A 188 -3.21 2.30 10.13
CA CYS A 188 -2.38 3.45 10.51
C CYS A 188 -3.11 4.77 10.30
N ARG A 189 -3.75 4.97 9.14
CA ARG A 189 -4.50 6.19 8.82
C ARG A 189 -5.72 6.40 9.72
N ALA A 190 -6.37 5.32 10.17
CA ALA A 190 -7.49 5.39 11.10
C ALA A 190 -7.09 5.94 12.49
N VAL A 191 -5.81 5.82 12.85
CA VAL A 191 -5.25 6.31 14.13
C VAL A 191 -4.22 7.42 13.94
N GLY A 192 -4.31 8.18 12.84
CA GLY A 192 -3.59 9.45 12.70
C GLY A 192 -2.16 9.34 12.18
N VAL A 193 -1.76 8.20 11.61
CA VAL A 193 -0.43 8.01 11.00
C VAL A 193 -0.53 8.10 9.48
N PRO A 194 0.13 9.08 8.83
CA PRO A 194 0.15 9.15 7.38
C PRO A 194 0.99 8.02 6.78
N THR A 195 0.46 7.40 5.74
CA THR A 195 1.09 6.26 5.05
C THR A 195 0.87 6.35 3.55
N ARG A 196 1.73 5.68 2.78
CA ARG A 196 1.51 5.44 1.35
C ARG A 196 1.97 4.04 0.96
N LEU A 197 1.29 3.43 0.00
CA LEU A 197 1.73 2.17 -0.58
C LEU A 197 2.95 2.42 -1.46
N VAL A 198 3.91 1.50 -1.42
CA VAL A 198 5.10 1.54 -2.26
C VAL A 198 5.29 0.17 -2.88
N GLY A 199 5.76 0.10 -4.12
CA GLY A 199 5.98 -1.17 -4.78
C GLY A 199 6.86 -1.09 -6.01
N THR A 200 7.36 -2.26 -6.40
CA THR A 200 8.02 -2.46 -7.68
C THR A 200 7.17 -3.41 -8.54
N PRO A 201 6.96 -3.12 -9.85
CA PRO A 201 6.20 -4.01 -10.72
C PRO A 201 6.94 -5.32 -10.98
N ASN A 202 8.27 -5.30 -10.98
CA ASN A 202 9.10 -6.48 -11.12
C ASN A 202 10.51 -6.20 -10.56
N TRP A 203 11.01 -7.07 -9.68
CA TRP A 203 12.40 -6.98 -9.24
C TRP A 203 13.37 -7.03 -10.43
N SER A 204 14.59 -6.49 -10.25
CA SER A 204 15.62 -6.44 -11.32
C SER A 204 16.05 -7.83 -11.82
N ASP A 205 15.81 -8.89 -11.05
CA ASP A 205 16.01 -10.29 -11.42
C ASP A 205 14.76 -10.98 -12.00
N LYS A 206 13.70 -10.20 -12.24
CA LYS A 206 12.45 -10.59 -12.91
C LYS A 206 11.59 -11.63 -12.19
N ARG A 207 11.80 -11.83 -10.88
CA ARG A 207 11.07 -12.85 -10.11
C ARG A 207 9.64 -12.46 -9.70
N GLY A 208 9.21 -11.23 -10.01
CA GLY A 208 7.86 -10.75 -9.74
C GLY A 208 7.81 -9.43 -8.99
N ASN A 209 6.60 -9.01 -8.67
CA ASN A 209 6.32 -7.74 -8.00
C ASN A 209 6.38 -7.87 -6.48
N HIS A 210 6.45 -6.74 -5.78
CA HIS A 210 6.18 -6.67 -4.36
C HIS A 210 5.65 -5.30 -3.98
N THR A 211 4.78 -5.26 -2.97
CA THR A 211 4.15 -4.05 -2.43
C THR A 211 4.34 -4.04 -0.91
N TRP A 212 4.78 -2.91 -0.39
CA TRP A 212 4.94 -2.62 1.03
C TRP A 212 4.37 -1.21 1.33
N LEU A 213 4.70 -0.65 2.49
CA LEU A 213 4.25 0.69 2.88
C LEU A 213 5.41 1.58 3.33
N GLU A 214 5.24 2.88 3.08
CA GLU A 214 5.98 3.95 3.73
C GLU A 214 5.09 4.66 4.76
N VAL A 215 5.69 5.02 5.89
CA VAL A 215 5.10 5.67 7.07
C VAL A 215 5.79 7.01 7.25
N TRP A 216 5.00 8.08 7.42
CA TRP A 216 5.55 9.41 7.68
C TRP A 216 5.81 9.61 9.18
N ASP A 217 7.08 9.76 9.54
CA ASP A 217 7.54 10.18 10.86
C ASP A 217 8.67 11.21 10.70
N LYS A 218 8.30 12.45 10.36
CA LYS A 218 9.21 13.55 9.96
C LYS A 218 9.96 13.33 8.63
N ASP A 219 10.15 12.08 8.22
CA ASP A 219 10.50 11.62 6.88
C ASP A 219 9.72 10.32 6.60
N TRP A 220 9.79 9.79 5.37
CA TRP A 220 9.23 8.48 5.07
C TRP A 220 10.19 7.34 5.44
N HIS A 221 9.65 6.43 6.22
CA HIS A 221 10.27 5.18 6.63
C HIS A 221 9.47 4.00 6.09
N PHE A 222 10.09 2.89 5.71
CA PHE A 222 9.38 1.76 5.11
C PHE A 222 9.20 0.56 6.06
N THR A 223 8.19 -0.26 5.81
CA THR A 223 8.03 -1.56 6.46
C THR A 223 7.23 -2.52 5.57
N GLY A 224 7.55 -3.81 5.65
CA GLY A 224 6.75 -4.87 5.03
C GLY A 224 5.43 -5.09 5.78
N ALA A 225 4.36 -5.41 5.07
CA ALA A 225 3.04 -5.63 5.64
C ALA A 225 2.88 -7.08 6.14
N CYS A 226 2.48 -7.27 7.40
CA CYS A 226 2.45 -8.56 8.09
C CYS A 226 3.86 -9.16 8.32
N GLU A 227 4.88 -8.30 8.32
CA GLU A 227 6.30 -8.65 8.42
C GLU A 227 7.01 -7.74 9.45
N PRO A 228 6.57 -7.74 10.73
CA PRO A 228 7.15 -6.86 11.73
C PRO A 228 8.63 -7.19 12.00
N ASP A 229 9.49 -6.17 11.94
CA ASP A 229 10.89 -6.26 12.40
C ASP A 229 11.02 -5.64 13.79
N PRO A 230 11.51 -6.39 14.81
CA PRO A 230 11.64 -5.88 16.17
C PRO A 230 12.66 -4.74 16.32
N LEU A 231 13.53 -4.54 15.33
CA LEU A 231 14.55 -3.48 15.32
C LEU A 231 14.07 -2.17 14.70
N GLY A 232 12.84 -2.11 14.18
CA GLY A 232 12.25 -0.87 13.67
C GLY A 232 11.86 -0.89 12.20
N LEU A 233 11.46 0.29 11.71
CA LEU A 233 11.23 0.57 10.30
C LEU A 233 12.57 0.60 9.53
N ASP A 234 12.47 0.73 8.20
CA ASP A 234 13.59 0.69 7.25
C ASP A 234 14.34 -0.64 7.21
N ARG A 235 13.58 -1.71 7.50
CA ARG A 235 14.04 -3.08 7.51
C ARG A 235 13.03 -3.97 6.81
N GLY A 236 13.52 -5.06 6.22
CA GLY A 236 12.73 -6.01 5.48
C GLY A 236 13.62 -6.94 4.66
N TRP A 237 13.10 -8.12 4.32
CA TRP A 237 13.83 -9.08 3.48
C TRP A 237 14.13 -8.50 2.08
N PHE A 238 13.29 -7.59 1.60
CA PHE A 238 13.37 -6.99 0.26
C PHE A 238 14.40 -5.86 0.13
N VAL A 239 15.02 -5.39 1.21
CA VAL A 239 15.91 -4.21 1.19
C VAL A 239 17.08 -4.38 0.22
N GLY A 240 17.66 -5.58 0.17
CA GLY A 240 18.76 -5.89 -0.75
C GLY A 240 18.34 -5.86 -2.22
N ASP A 241 17.08 -6.14 -2.51
CA ASP A 241 16.54 -6.13 -3.87
C ASP A 241 16.07 -4.74 -4.29
N ALA A 242 15.45 -4.00 -3.37
CA ALA A 242 15.09 -2.61 -3.55
C ALA A 242 16.32 -1.74 -3.84
N ALA A 243 17.47 -2.06 -3.24
CA ALA A 243 18.74 -1.41 -3.52
C ALA A 243 19.25 -1.58 -4.97
N LYS A 244 18.72 -2.56 -5.71
CA LYS A 244 19.06 -2.85 -7.12
C LYS A 244 18.04 -2.27 -8.11
N ALA A 245 17.06 -1.51 -7.63
CA ALA A 245 16.04 -0.89 -8.48
C ALA A 245 16.67 0.09 -9.49
N GLN A 246 16.01 0.23 -10.64
CA GLN A 246 16.51 1.00 -11.78
C GLN A 246 15.55 2.15 -12.08
N LYS A 247 15.94 3.38 -11.73
CA LYS A 247 15.08 4.56 -11.82
C LYS A 247 14.51 4.78 -13.22
N ASP A 248 15.34 4.62 -14.24
CA ASP A 248 15.00 4.90 -15.64
C ASP A 248 14.37 3.71 -16.36
N ASN A 249 14.16 2.58 -15.66
CA ASN A 249 13.47 1.42 -16.19
C ASN A 249 12.14 1.22 -15.44
N PRO A 250 10.99 1.59 -16.04
CA PRO A 250 9.70 1.51 -15.36
C PRO A 250 9.30 0.11 -14.86
N GLU A 251 9.85 -0.95 -15.44
CA GLU A 251 9.62 -2.32 -14.98
C GLU A 251 10.33 -2.61 -13.64
N HIS A 252 11.47 -1.96 -13.39
CA HIS A 252 12.37 -2.24 -12.25
C HIS A 252 12.56 -1.04 -11.31
N ALA A 253 11.80 0.04 -11.52
CA ALA A 253 11.73 1.18 -10.63
C ALA A 253 10.84 0.86 -9.41
N ILE A 254 10.88 1.76 -8.42
CA ILE A 254 10.04 1.73 -7.23
C ILE A 254 9.15 2.97 -7.23
N TYR A 255 7.85 2.75 -7.02
CA TYR A 255 6.82 3.77 -7.06
C TYR A 255 6.07 3.83 -5.74
N ALA A 256 5.78 5.05 -5.27
CA ALA A 256 4.84 5.30 -4.18
C ALA A 256 3.50 5.77 -4.74
N ALA A 257 2.39 5.24 -4.23
CA ALA A 257 1.05 5.68 -4.62
C ALA A 257 0.78 7.10 -4.12
N SER A 258 0.06 7.89 -4.91
CA SER A 258 -0.32 9.25 -4.58
C SER A 258 -1.81 9.45 -4.84
N PHE A 259 -2.50 10.14 -3.93
CA PHE A 259 -3.89 10.53 -4.19
C PHE A 259 -3.93 11.78 -5.09
N ARG A 260 -2.98 12.70 -4.90
CA ARG A 260 -2.76 13.85 -5.76
C ARG A 260 -2.41 13.39 -7.16
N LYS A 261 -2.98 14.02 -8.18
CA LYS A 261 -2.60 13.79 -9.58
C LYS A 261 -1.11 14.09 -9.80
N THR A 262 -0.45 13.22 -10.54
CA THR A 262 0.97 13.28 -10.91
C THR A 262 1.14 12.84 -12.36
N ASP A 263 2.28 13.16 -12.98
CA ASP A 263 2.60 12.71 -14.35
C ASP A 263 2.98 11.23 -14.43
N GLN A 264 3.21 10.61 -13.26
CA GLN A 264 3.51 9.19 -13.13
C GLN A 264 2.37 8.46 -12.42
N HIS A 265 2.41 7.13 -12.51
CA HIS A 265 1.31 6.27 -12.07
C HIS A 265 1.88 5.11 -11.27
N PHE A 266 1.18 4.73 -10.20
CA PHE A 266 1.53 3.52 -9.46
C PHE A 266 1.25 2.27 -10.31
N PRO A 267 2.20 1.33 -10.44
CA PRO A 267 2.04 0.19 -11.33
C PRO A 267 1.08 -0.85 -10.75
N LEU A 268 -0.10 -0.97 -11.38
CA LEU A 268 -1.07 -2.02 -11.07
C LEU A 268 -0.74 -3.27 -11.89
N VAL A 269 0.03 -4.20 -11.33
CA VAL A 269 0.52 -5.39 -12.07
C VAL A 269 -0.60 -6.31 -12.57
N TRP A 270 -1.80 -6.20 -12.00
CA TRP A 270 -3.04 -6.88 -12.42
C TRP A 270 -3.87 -6.12 -13.45
N ALA A 271 -3.56 -4.85 -13.69
CA ALA A 271 -4.26 -3.97 -14.60
C ALA A 271 -3.25 -3.01 -15.25
N ARG A 272 -2.29 -3.55 -16.00
CA ARG A 272 -1.11 -2.81 -16.47
C ARG A 272 -1.43 -1.57 -17.32
N ASP A 273 -2.57 -1.61 -18.02
CA ASP A 273 -3.05 -0.52 -18.86
C ASP A 273 -3.82 0.55 -18.06
N ASN A 274 -4.20 0.26 -16.82
CA ASN A 274 -4.88 1.21 -15.94
C ASN A 274 -3.85 2.20 -15.37
N LYS A 275 -3.97 3.47 -15.77
CA LYS A 275 -3.15 4.59 -15.30
C LYS A 275 -3.91 5.52 -14.35
N ASN A 276 -5.04 5.09 -13.79
CA ASN A 276 -5.88 5.97 -12.97
C ASN A 276 -5.41 6.12 -11.51
N VAL A 277 -4.32 5.44 -11.12
CA VAL A 277 -3.72 5.59 -9.78
C VAL A 277 -2.43 6.40 -9.94
N PRO A 278 -2.42 7.68 -9.53
CA PRO A 278 -1.21 8.50 -9.54
C PRO A 278 -0.10 7.89 -8.67
N GLY A 279 1.14 8.21 -8.97
CA GLY A 279 2.27 7.76 -8.20
C GLY A 279 3.53 8.56 -8.44
N GLU A 280 4.52 8.36 -7.59
CA GLU A 280 5.82 9.02 -7.61
C GLU A 280 6.92 7.97 -7.74
N ASN A 281 7.87 8.14 -8.66
CA ASN A 281 9.07 7.32 -8.68
C ASN A 281 9.97 7.72 -7.51
N VAL A 282 10.07 6.82 -6.54
CA VAL A 282 10.83 7.00 -5.29
C VAL A 282 12.09 6.13 -5.27
N THR A 283 12.52 5.66 -6.45
CA THR A 283 13.65 4.72 -6.59
C THR A 283 14.91 5.21 -5.87
N ASP A 284 15.22 6.50 -5.92
CA ASP A 284 16.42 7.08 -5.30
C ASP A 284 16.49 6.89 -3.78
N ARG A 285 15.35 6.66 -3.11
CA ARG A 285 15.32 6.37 -1.67
C ARG A 285 15.83 4.98 -1.33
N TYR A 286 15.75 4.07 -2.29
CA TYR A 286 16.05 2.65 -2.12
C TYR A 286 17.34 2.28 -2.83
N ALA A 287 17.47 2.70 -4.08
CA ALA A 287 18.59 2.39 -4.94
C ALA A 287 19.88 2.93 -4.34
N LYS A 288 20.89 2.07 -4.24
CA LYS A 288 22.25 2.49 -3.87
C LYS A 288 23.04 2.67 -5.16
N THR A 289 23.63 3.85 -5.35
CA THR A 289 24.54 4.13 -6.45
C THR A 289 25.70 3.11 -6.39
N THR A 290 25.82 2.28 -7.42
CA THR A 290 26.87 1.28 -7.63
C THR A 290 26.92 0.12 -6.63
N ALA A 291 26.12 -0.92 -6.86
CA ALA A 291 26.52 -2.25 -6.42
C ALA A 291 27.81 -2.64 -7.17
N LYS A 292 28.89 -2.94 -6.44
CA LYS A 292 30.07 -3.64 -7.01
C LYS A 292 29.56 -4.89 -7.74
N LYS A 293 30.21 -5.26 -8.86
CA LYS A 293 29.98 -6.58 -9.47
C LYS A 293 30.11 -7.63 -8.38
N ALA A 294 29.04 -8.38 -8.13
CA ALA A 294 29.06 -9.45 -7.16
C ALA A 294 30.09 -10.50 -7.61
N ASP A 295 30.97 -10.88 -6.70
CA ASP A 295 31.93 -11.97 -6.84
C ASP A 295 31.34 -13.32 -6.39
N THR A 296 30.08 -13.29 -5.94
CA THR A 296 29.30 -14.43 -5.46
C THR A 296 28.12 -14.73 -6.38
N VAL A 297 27.51 -15.91 -6.18
CA VAL A 297 26.23 -16.33 -6.73
C VAL A 297 25.20 -16.26 -5.63
N ARG A 298 24.08 -15.57 -5.87
CA ARG A 298 22.98 -15.54 -4.90
C ARG A 298 22.18 -16.83 -5.04
N VAL A 299 22.19 -17.67 -4.01
CA VAL A 299 21.42 -18.92 -3.99
C VAL A 299 20.19 -18.75 -3.10
N SER A 300 18.99 -18.83 -3.69
CA SER A 300 17.73 -18.82 -2.97
C SER A 300 17.23 -20.24 -2.73
N ILE A 301 16.87 -20.56 -1.49
CA ILE A 301 16.45 -21.89 -1.09
C ILE A 301 14.99 -21.87 -0.65
N ARG A 302 14.18 -22.72 -1.30
CA ARG A 302 12.82 -23.05 -0.89
C ARG A 302 12.77 -24.50 -0.43
N VAL A 303 12.13 -24.71 0.71
CA VAL A 303 11.85 -26.06 1.24
C VAL A 303 10.37 -26.31 1.06
N LEU A 304 10.04 -27.42 0.39
CA LEU A 304 8.67 -27.85 0.16
C LEU A 304 8.41 -29.17 0.89
N THR A 305 7.20 -29.36 1.36
CA THR A 305 6.66 -30.66 1.76
C THR A 305 6.36 -31.51 0.52
N ALA A 306 6.05 -32.80 0.72
CA ALA A 306 5.66 -33.71 -0.36
C ALA A 306 4.43 -33.22 -1.16
N ASP A 307 3.49 -32.52 -0.51
CA ASP A 307 2.33 -31.87 -1.15
C ASP A 307 2.65 -30.49 -1.75
N LYS A 308 3.94 -30.19 -1.99
CA LYS A 308 4.47 -28.97 -2.61
C LYS A 308 4.15 -27.68 -1.85
N LYS A 309 3.82 -27.76 -0.56
CA LYS A 309 3.63 -26.58 0.30
C LYS A 309 4.94 -26.10 0.86
N ARG A 310 5.09 -24.78 0.93
CA ARG A 310 6.31 -24.16 1.44
C ARG A 310 6.38 -24.27 2.97
N VAL A 311 7.50 -24.76 3.49
CA VAL A 311 7.68 -24.98 4.94
C VAL A 311 8.93 -24.28 5.48
N ALA A 312 8.81 -23.77 6.72
CA ALA A 312 9.93 -23.23 7.46
C ALA A 312 10.72 -24.36 8.14
N ALA A 313 11.97 -24.56 7.72
CA ALA A 313 12.85 -25.61 8.20
C ALA A 313 14.27 -25.07 8.36
N ALA A 314 15.05 -25.66 9.27
CA ALA A 314 16.47 -25.37 9.38
C ALA A 314 17.19 -25.92 8.14
N VAL A 315 18.01 -25.08 7.52
CA VAL A 315 18.78 -25.38 6.32
C VAL A 315 20.25 -25.16 6.64
N THR A 316 21.08 -26.14 6.29
CA THR A 316 22.54 -26.01 6.31
C THR A 316 23.06 -26.10 4.88
N VAL A 317 23.98 -25.23 4.49
CA VAL A 317 24.68 -25.29 3.21
C VAL A 317 26.17 -25.47 3.50
N SER A 318 26.76 -26.58 3.06
CA SER A 318 28.18 -26.90 3.30
C SER A 318 28.91 -27.13 1.98
N GLY A 319 30.06 -26.48 1.79
CA GLY A 319 30.83 -26.55 0.55
C GLY A 319 31.85 -25.41 0.47
N GLY A 320 32.86 -25.53 -0.40
CA GLY A 320 33.88 -24.49 -0.54
C GLY A 320 34.65 -24.16 0.75
N LYS A 321 34.80 -25.12 1.67
CA LYS A 321 35.37 -24.96 3.03
C LYS A 321 34.58 -24.04 3.97
N ALA A 322 33.32 -23.73 3.64
CA ALA A 322 32.42 -22.94 4.47
C ALA A 322 31.16 -23.73 4.82
N LYS A 323 30.53 -23.32 5.93
CA LYS A 323 29.22 -23.80 6.37
C LYS A 323 28.34 -22.59 6.65
N PHE A 324 27.15 -22.59 6.08
CA PHE A 324 26.13 -21.56 6.27
C PHE A 324 24.88 -22.20 6.85
N GLU A 325 24.19 -21.47 7.71
CA GLU A 325 22.97 -21.95 8.37
C GLU A 325 21.89 -20.89 8.29
N GLY A 326 20.64 -21.34 8.15
CA GLY A 326 19.50 -20.44 8.10
C GLY A 326 18.19 -21.20 8.21
N LYS A 327 17.08 -20.47 8.15
CA LYS A 327 15.73 -21.03 8.22
C LYS A 327 14.95 -20.67 6.96
N SER A 328 14.44 -21.64 6.22
CA SER A 328 13.53 -21.38 5.11
C SER A 328 12.23 -20.74 5.62
N ARG A 329 11.41 -20.15 4.74
CA ARG A 329 10.10 -19.62 5.13
C ARG A 329 8.96 -20.54 4.73
N SER A 330 7.83 -20.40 5.40
CA SER A 330 6.56 -21.09 5.13
C SER A 330 5.69 -20.34 4.11
N GLU A 331 4.53 -20.90 3.77
CA GLU A 331 3.52 -20.28 2.89
C GLU A 331 2.96 -18.94 3.40
N SER A 332 3.17 -18.64 4.68
CA SER A 332 2.76 -17.38 5.30
C SER A 332 3.70 -16.21 5.00
N ALA A 333 4.85 -16.46 4.38
CA ALA A 333 5.77 -15.41 3.93
C ALA A 333 5.54 -15.10 2.45
N ASP A 334 5.91 -13.88 2.02
CA ASP A 334 5.84 -13.50 0.62
C ASP A 334 6.58 -14.52 -0.29
N LEU A 335 6.08 -14.71 -1.51
CA LEU A 335 6.67 -15.63 -2.49
C LEU A 335 8.14 -15.31 -2.80
N ASN A 336 8.52 -14.03 -2.68
CA ASN A 336 9.86 -13.52 -2.91
C ASN A 336 10.74 -13.50 -1.65
N ASP A 337 10.17 -13.57 -0.44
CA ASP A 337 10.97 -13.77 0.78
C ASP A 337 11.47 -15.20 0.81
N THR A 338 12.74 -15.43 0.46
CA THR A 338 13.37 -16.75 0.50
C THR A 338 14.59 -16.76 1.40
N LEU A 339 15.03 -17.95 1.82
CA LEU A 339 16.32 -18.06 2.49
C LEU A 339 17.40 -17.90 1.43
N GLU A 340 18.25 -16.89 1.56
CA GLU A 340 19.29 -16.59 0.58
C GLU A 340 20.69 -16.70 1.20
N PHE A 341 21.63 -17.18 0.41
CA PHE A 341 23.05 -17.18 0.71
C PHE A 341 23.83 -16.65 -0.49
N ASP A 342 24.86 -15.84 -0.25
CA ASP A 342 25.85 -15.47 -1.25
C ASP A 342 26.98 -16.50 -1.21
N LEU A 343 27.06 -17.35 -2.25
CA LEU A 343 27.98 -18.47 -2.33
C LEU A 343 29.06 -18.24 -3.40
N LEU A 344 30.20 -18.92 -3.29
CA LEU A 344 31.26 -18.82 -4.30
C LEU A 344 30.77 -19.38 -5.65
N PRO A 345 31.15 -18.79 -6.78
CA PRO A 345 30.80 -19.29 -8.12
C PRO A 345 31.50 -20.60 -8.45
N ALA A 346 30.92 -21.37 -9.38
CA ALA A 346 31.46 -22.64 -9.87
C ALA A 346 31.93 -23.61 -8.77
N THR A 347 31.26 -23.61 -7.61
CA THR A 347 31.65 -24.37 -6.42
C THR A 347 30.53 -25.35 -6.04
N GLU A 348 30.89 -26.58 -5.66
CA GLU A 348 29.94 -27.58 -5.19
C GLU A 348 29.57 -27.32 -3.72
N TYR A 349 28.26 -27.33 -3.46
CA TYR A 349 27.67 -27.24 -2.13
C TYR A 349 26.67 -28.36 -1.91
N THR A 350 26.55 -28.81 -0.67
CA THR A 350 25.48 -29.69 -0.20
C THR A 350 24.52 -28.90 0.66
N VAL A 351 23.25 -28.85 0.23
CA VAL A 351 22.13 -28.28 0.99
C VAL A 351 21.48 -29.40 1.79
N THR A 352 21.40 -29.25 3.10
CA THR A 352 20.84 -30.23 4.04
C THR A 352 19.65 -29.65 4.78
N VAL A 353 18.54 -30.39 4.81
CA VAL A 353 17.31 -30.05 5.53
C VAL A 353 16.77 -31.31 6.21
N GLY A 354 16.97 -31.43 7.51
CA GLY A 354 16.75 -32.70 8.22
C GLY A 354 17.58 -33.81 7.59
N ASP A 355 16.93 -34.91 7.21
CA ASP A 355 17.58 -36.08 6.59
C ASP A 355 17.72 -35.96 5.05
N VAL A 356 17.20 -34.88 4.46
CA VAL A 356 17.28 -34.66 3.00
C VAL A 356 18.52 -33.85 2.67
N THR A 357 19.35 -34.37 1.76
CA THR A 357 20.51 -33.67 1.20
C THR A 357 20.37 -33.48 -0.30
N LYS A 358 20.71 -32.30 -0.80
CA LYS A 358 20.74 -31.98 -2.22
C LYS A 358 22.07 -31.32 -2.58
N ARG A 359 22.82 -31.93 -3.50
CA ARG A 359 24.03 -31.31 -4.04
C ARG A 359 23.66 -30.31 -5.13
N ILE A 360 24.36 -29.19 -5.14
CA ILE A 360 24.25 -28.14 -6.15
C ILE A 360 25.65 -27.69 -6.55
N THR A 361 25.81 -27.27 -7.79
CA THR A 361 26.97 -26.49 -8.23
C THR A 361 26.46 -25.08 -8.54
N THR A 362 27.13 -24.08 -8.00
CA THR A 362 26.78 -22.67 -8.23
C THR A 362 27.15 -22.23 -9.64
N GLY A 363 26.34 -21.34 -10.21
CA GLY A 363 26.57 -20.73 -11.52
C GLY A 363 27.72 -19.71 -11.56
N LYS A 364 27.60 -18.70 -12.41
CA LYS A 364 28.59 -17.63 -12.55
C LYS A 364 28.35 -16.50 -11.55
N ALA A 365 29.43 -15.82 -11.17
CA ALA A 365 29.35 -14.65 -10.29
C ALA A 365 28.35 -13.61 -10.84
N GLY A 366 27.49 -13.09 -9.97
CA GLY A 366 26.42 -12.16 -10.31
C GLY A 366 25.11 -12.80 -10.77
N GLU A 367 25.06 -14.13 -10.95
CA GLU A 367 23.80 -14.84 -11.24
C GLU A 367 23.02 -15.15 -9.94
N SER A 368 21.70 -15.30 -10.10
CA SER A 368 20.81 -15.85 -9.08
C SER A 368 20.45 -17.30 -9.42
N GLN A 369 20.50 -18.20 -8.44
CA GLN A 369 20.17 -19.61 -8.60
C GLN A 369 19.13 -20.04 -7.57
N ALA A 370 17.98 -20.53 -8.05
CA ALA A 370 16.92 -21.05 -7.20
C ALA A 370 17.11 -22.55 -6.93
N VAL A 371 17.01 -22.95 -5.67
CA VAL A 371 17.14 -24.33 -5.20
C VAL A 371 15.87 -24.71 -4.45
N VAL A 372 15.22 -25.78 -4.90
CA VAL A 372 14.08 -26.38 -4.21
C VAL A 372 14.53 -27.69 -3.57
N VAL A 373 14.31 -27.80 -2.25
CA VAL A 373 14.49 -29.03 -1.48
C VAL A 373 13.11 -29.55 -1.11
N GLU A 374 12.79 -30.77 -1.53
CA GLU A 374 11.51 -31.41 -1.21
C GLU A 374 11.72 -32.42 -0.08
N LEU A 375 10.93 -32.29 0.99
CA LEU A 375 10.96 -33.21 2.11
C LEU A 375 10.19 -34.49 1.76
N ASN A 376 10.69 -35.63 2.25
CA ASN A 376 10.00 -36.90 2.14
C ASN A 376 8.63 -36.84 2.83
N SER A 377 7.66 -37.60 2.31
CA SER A 377 6.40 -37.84 3.01
C SER A 377 6.70 -38.44 4.38
N LYS A 378 6.13 -37.85 5.44
CA LYS A 378 6.15 -38.46 6.78
C LYS A 378 5.21 -39.65 6.85
#